data_AF-H1KTK3-F1
#
_entry.id   AF-H1KTK3-F1
#
_cell.length_a   1.000
_cell.length_b   1.000
_cell.length_c   1.000
_cell.angle_alpha   90.00
_cell.angle_beta   90.00
_cell.angle_gamma   90.00
#
_symmetry.space_group_name_H-M   'P 1'
#
loop_
_entity.id
_entity.type
_entity.pdbx_description
1 polymer ?
#
loop_
_entity_poly.entity_id
_entity_poly.type
_entity_poly.pdbx_seq_one_letter_code
_entity_poly.pdbx_strand_id
1 'polypeptide(L)' 'GRYLAFYNERRPHSSLDRRTPDQAYFDRLPHPVAA' A
#
# COMPACT_ATOMS: atom_id res chain seq x y z
N GLY A 1 9.33 -8.39 -9.07
CA GLY A 1 8.56 -9.65 -9.20
C GLY A 1 7.07 -9.35 -9.18
N ARG A 2 6.27 -10.03 -10.01
CA ARG A 2 4.84 -9.69 -10.25
C ARG A 2 3.95 -9.87 -9.01
N TYR A 3 4.24 -10.86 -8.18
CA TYR A 3 3.45 -11.13 -6.97
C TYR A 3 3.58 -10.04 -5.91
N LEU A 4 4.79 -9.52 -5.68
CA LEU A 4 5.02 -8.46 -4.68
C LEU A 4 4.23 -7.19 -5.00
N ALA A 5 4.24 -6.77 -6.28
CA ALA A 5 3.43 -5.63 -6.72
C ALA A 5 1.93 -5.86 -6.48
N PHE A 6 1.41 -7.05 -6.83
CA PHE A 6 0.02 -7.40 -6.54
C PHE A 6 -0.29 -7.38 -5.03
N TYR A 7 0.59 -7.95 -4.21
CA TYR A 7 0.41 -8.02 -2.76
C TYR A 7 0.38 -6.63 -2.12
N ASN A 8 1.33 -5.76 -2.47
CA ASN A 8 1.47 -4.42 -1.89
C ASN A 8 0.40 -3.44 -2.38
N GLU A 9 0.05 -3.50 -3.67
CA GLU A 9 -0.74 -2.46 -4.32
C GLU A 9 -2.21 -2.83 -4.53
N ARG A 10 -2.55 -4.13 -4.59
CA ARG A 10 -3.88 -4.57 -5.08
C ARG A 10 -4.60 -5.56 -4.18
N ARG A 11 -3.89 -6.31 -3.34
CA ARG A 11 -4.49 -7.35 -2.51
C ARG A 11 -5.15 -6.71 -1.28
N PRO A 12 -6.47 -6.89 -1.07
CA PRO A 12 -7.12 -6.48 0.16
C PRO A 12 -6.72 -7.42 1.30
N HIS A 13 -6.35 -6.85 2.44
CA HIS A 13 -5.94 -7.62 3.63
C HIS A 13 -6.98 -7.47 4.74
N SER A 14 -7.55 -8.59 5.22
CA SER A 14 -8.55 -8.60 6.30
C SER A 14 -8.00 -8.01 7.61
N SER A 15 -6.72 -8.23 7.91
CA SER A 15 -6.04 -7.63 9.08
C SER A 15 -5.81 -6.13 8.96
N LEU A 16 -6.00 -5.54 7.77
CA LEU A 16 -5.85 -4.12 7.49
C LEU A 16 -7.19 -3.49 7.09
N ASP A 17 -8.31 -4.02 7.60
CA ASP A 17 -9.67 -3.55 7.26
C ASP A 17 -9.93 -3.52 5.74
N ARG A 18 -9.45 -4.55 5.04
CA ARG A 18 -9.50 -4.72 3.57
C ARG A 18 -8.66 -3.72 2.78
N ARG A 19 -7.80 -2.93 3.43
CA ARG A 19 -6.81 -2.07 2.76
C ARG A 19 -5.62 -2.87 2.26
N THR A 20 -4.84 -2.27 1.37
CA THR A 20 -3.55 -2.80 0.93
C THR A 20 -2.43 -2.38 1.89
N PRO A 21 -1.28 -3.07 1.91
CA PRO A 21 -0.14 -2.64 2.70
C PRO A 21 0.29 -1.21 2.34
N ASP A 22 0.27 -0.86 1.05
CA ASP A 22 0.65 0.48 0.64
C ASP A 22 -0.29 1.55 1.21
N GLN A 23 -1.59 1.29 1.19
CA GLN A 23 -2.57 2.16 1.82
C GLN A 23 -2.33 2.27 3.33
N ALA A 24 -2.13 1.15 4.01
CA ALA A 24 -1.99 1.12 5.47
C ALA A 24 -0.77 1.94 5.95
N TYR A 25 0.35 1.89 5.24
CA TYR A 25 1.60 2.52 5.66
C TYR A 25 1.90 3.87 5.00
N PHE A 26 1.48 4.10 3.74
CA PHE A 26 1.86 5.29 2.98
C PHE A 26 0.77 6.36 2.86
N ASP A 27 -0.52 6.04 3.02
CA ASP A 27 -1.60 7.04 2.87
C ASP A 27 -1.48 8.23 3.85
N ARG A 28 -0.76 8.05 4.97
CA ARG A 28 -0.55 9.10 6.00
C ARG A 28 0.82 9.75 5.92
N LEU A 29 1.69 9.29 5.03
CA LEU A 29 3.02 9.89 4.90
C LEU A 29 2.91 11.22 4.15
N PRO A 30 3.67 12.25 4.57
CA PRO A 30 3.82 13.46 3.78
C PRO A 30 4.25 13.07 2.36
N HIS A 31 3.56 13.59 1.35
CA HIS A 31 3.93 13.29 -0.01
C HIS A 31 5.34 13.83 -0.24
N PRO A 32 6.29 13.01 -0.74
CA PRO A 32 7.59 13.52 -1.10
C PRO A 32 7.38 14.62 -2.13
N VAL A 33 7.87 15.82 -1.82
CA VAL A 33 7.87 16.94 -2.76
C VAL A 33 8.77 16.51 -3.92
N ALA A 34 8.23 16.45 -5.14
CA ALA A 34 9.04 16.20 -6.32
C ALA A 34 10.04 17.36 -6.47
N ALA A 35 11.33 17.02 -6.66
CA ALA A 35 12.42 17.98 -6.88
C ALA A 35 12.46 18.50 -8.32
#